data_AF-A0A1Y1ZQ19-F1
#
_entry.id   AF-A0A1Y1ZQ19-F1
#
_cell.length_a   1.000
_cell.length_b   1.000
_cell.length_c   1.000
_cell.angle_alpha   90.00
_cell.angle_beta   90.00
_cell.angle_gamma   90.00
#
_symmetry.space_group_name_H-M   'P 1'
#
loop_
_entity.id
_entity.type
_entity.pdbx_description
1 polymer ?
#
loop_
_entity_poly.entity_id
_entity_poly.type
_entity_poly.pdbx_seq_one_letter_code
_entity_poly.pdbx_strand_id
1 'polypeptide(L)'
;MAVDLGGTNFRVCSIQLHGNTTFSLTQSKVAIPRELMVAKTSKELFSFLAKQIEIFLKTHHEDHYFSHIKRRQTQGEVKEEEVFNLGFTFSFPVHQVGINKGLLMRWTKGFDIADAVGKDVCALLQAEIDALHLPVRVAALVNDTVGTLMARSYTSPGKTGTLLGAIFGTGTNGAYVEKLDKVTKLTNNKDAGDYDKSTGEMIVNTEWGSFDNSLRTLPNTPYDIELDAKSVNPGIQMFEKRISGMFLGEILRLALVSLLKDPSFPLFRDENSAQNDIHSTTQIHEGSGLWKQWGIDTSLLSICAGDSSPGYRMTRQTLDKDYGISAVSSEDAEAVREIAAAIGKRAARLAAVAIAAIVIETGRLDTSSSGTATTEKKAGVEPPRGNVDSVGKGDVPEEDVIDIGVDGSLVEFYPGFEDHVREALRDVEEIGEAGEKRIRIGIAKDGSGVGAALIALVAGRVALEAEYD
;
A
#
# COMPACT_ATOMS: atom_id res chain seq x y z
N MET A 1 16.91 -1.42 -10.43
CA MET A 1 15.67 -2.06 -10.94
C MET A 1 14.79 -2.44 -9.77
N ALA A 2 13.52 -2.75 -10.02
CA ALA A 2 12.63 -3.32 -9.01
C ALA A 2 11.73 -4.40 -9.61
N VAL A 3 11.28 -5.33 -8.78
CA VAL A 3 10.23 -6.29 -9.09
C VAL A 3 9.21 -6.32 -7.96
N ASP A 4 7.94 -6.52 -8.32
CA ASP A 4 6.81 -6.49 -7.40
C ASP A 4 5.95 -7.73 -7.61
N LEU A 5 5.90 -8.59 -6.58
CA LEU A 5 5.04 -9.76 -6.55
C LEU A 5 3.72 -9.43 -5.84
N GLY A 6 2.72 -9.07 -6.65
CA GLY A 6 1.37 -8.83 -6.17
C GLY A 6 0.53 -10.11 -6.06
N GLY A 7 -0.72 -9.96 -5.60
CA GLY A 7 -1.68 -11.07 -5.44
C GLY A 7 -2.20 -11.69 -6.75
N THR A 8 -1.98 -11.03 -7.89
CA THR A 8 -2.54 -11.45 -9.19
C THR A 8 -1.59 -11.20 -10.35
N ASN A 9 -0.69 -10.23 -10.21
CA ASN A 9 0.23 -9.83 -11.25
C ASN A 9 1.63 -9.73 -10.68
N PHE A 10 2.60 -10.05 -11.53
CA PHE A 10 4.00 -9.74 -11.31
C PHE A 10 4.40 -8.56 -12.19
N ARG A 11 5.23 -7.67 -11.65
CA ARG A 11 5.70 -6.50 -12.37
C ARG A 11 7.21 -6.37 -12.27
N VAL A 12 7.83 -5.98 -13.39
CA VAL A 12 9.26 -5.67 -13.49
C VAL A 12 9.38 -4.20 -13.88
N CYS A 13 10.20 -3.45 -13.14
CA CYS A 13 10.40 -2.02 -13.33
C CYS A 13 11.89 -1.67 -13.47
N SER A 14 12.17 -0.75 -14.40
CA SER A 14 13.44 -0.04 -14.51
C SER A 14 13.20 1.44 -14.27
N ILE A 15 13.97 2.00 -13.35
CA ILE A 15 13.82 3.39 -12.91
C ILE A 15 15.12 4.12 -13.20
N GLN A 16 15.02 5.23 -13.92
CA GLN A 16 16.11 6.17 -14.12
C GLN A 16 15.85 7.41 -13.26
N LEU A 17 16.68 7.60 -12.24
CA LEU A 17 16.61 8.76 -11.36
C LEU A 17 17.34 9.93 -12.02
N HIS A 18 16.71 11.10 -12.08
CA HIS A 18 17.28 12.28 -12.72
C HIS A 18 18.09 13.17 -11.75
N GLY A 19 18.09 12.85 -10.44
CA GLY A 19 18.83 13.61 -9.43
C GLY A 19 18.18 14.94 -9.02
N ASN A 20 16.94 15.18 -9.43
CA ASN A 20 16.20 16.43 -9.22
C ASN A 20 14.75 16.17 -8.79
N THR A 21 14.55 15.17 -7.91
CA THR A 21 13.24 14.67 -7.43
C THR A 21 12.31 14.08 -8.50
N THR A 22 12.77 14.01 -9.75
CA THR A 22 12.04 13.36 -10.85
C THR A 22 12.71 12.05 -11.28
N PHE A 23 11.93 11.20 -11.95
CA PHE A 23 12.39 9.91 -12.47
C PHE A 23 11.64 9.54 -13.74
N SER A 24 12.23 8.64 -14.54
CA SER A 24 11.58 7.94 -15.64
C SER A 24 11.38 6.48 -15.28
N LEU A 25 10.23 5.92 -15.63
CA LEU A 25 9.82 4.55 -15.30
C LEU A 25 9.48 3.78 -16.58
N THR A 26 10.15 2.64 -16.76
CA THR A 26 9.79 1.61 -17.74
C THR A 26 9.32 0.38 -16.97
N GLN A 27 8.14 -0.15 -17.28
CA GLN A 27 7.58 -1.30 -16.58
C GLN A 27 6.91 -2.29 -17.53
N SER A 28 6.96 -3.58 -17.16
CA SER A 28 6.15 -4.63 -17.75
C SER A 28 5.36 -5.33 -16.65
N LYS A 29 4.09 -5.62 -16.92
CA LYS A 29 3.18 -6.30 -16.01
C LYS A 29 2.66 -7.57 -16.66
N VAL A 30 2.62 -8.66 -15.91
CA VAL A 30 2.14 -9.96 -16.36
C VAL A 30 1.26 -10.60 -15.29
N ALA A 31 0.17 -11.26 -15.71
CA ALA A 31 -0.66 -12.03 -14.81
C ALA A 31 0.10 -13.27 -14.33
N ILE A 32 -0.05 -13.61 -13.06
CA ILE A 32 0.53 -14.82 -12.48
C ILE A 32 -0.43 -15.98 -12.79
N PRO A 33 0.01 -17.05 -13.49
CA PRO A 33 -0.81 -18.23 -13.68
C PRO A 33 -1.24 -18.82 -12.33
N ARG A 34 -2.53 -19.18 -12.20
CA ARG A 34 -3.10 -19.63 -10.91
C ARG A 34 -2.43 -20.89 -10.39
N GLU A 35 -2.03 -21.78 -11.29
CA GLU A 35 -1.28 -23.00 -10.98
C GLU A 35 0.06 -22.72 -10.30
N LEU A 36 0.71 -21.59 -10.58
CA LEU A 36 1.97 -21.21 -9.94
C LEU A 36 1.76 -20.68 -8.52
N MET A 37 0.56 -20.17 -8.20
CA MET A 37 0.24 -19.68 -6.86
C MET A 37 0.08 -20.84 -5.86
N VAL A 38 -0.22 -22.04 -6.33
CA VAL A 38 -0.43 -23.27 -5.54
C VAL A 38 0.51 -24.40 -5.97
N ALA A 39 1.65 -24.02 -6.57
CA ALA A 39 2.63 -24.98 -7.05
C ALA A 39 3.19 -25.83 -5.89
N LYS A 40 3.62 -27.06 -6.21
CA LYS A 40 4.20 -27.95 -5.21
C LYS A 40 5.54 -27.44 -4.70
N THR A 41 6.29 -26.75 -5.55
CA THR A 41 7.64 -26.26 -5.26
C THR A 41 7.74 -24.76 -5.47
N SER A 42 8.53 -24.09 -4.63
CA SER A 42 8.82 -22.65 -4.79
C SER A 42 9.52 -22.36 -6.12
N LYS A 43 10.36 -23.28 -6.59
CA LYS A 43 11.12 -23.18 -7.84
C LYS A 43 10.26 -22.79 -9.04
N GLU A 44 9.07 -23.34 -9.18
CA GLU A 44 8.20 -23.06 -10.34
C GLU A 44 7.79 -21.59 -10.41
N LEU A 45 7.39 -21.01 -9.27
CA LEU A 45 7.06 -19.59 -9.17
C LEU A 45 8.30 -18.73 -9.42
N PHE A 46 9.40 -18.96 -8.70
CA PHE A 46 10.60 -18.11 -8.81
C PHE A 46 11.27 -18.20 -10.19
N SER A 47 11.21 -19.36 -10.86
CA SER A 47 11.68 -19.52 -12.24
C SER A 47 10.83 -18.71 -13.23
N PHE A 48 9.50 -18.67 -13.01
CA PHE A 48 8.63 -17.78 -13.76
C PHE A 48 9.02 -16.32 -13.55
N LEU A 49 9.23 -15.87 -12.31
CA LEU A 49 9.64 -14.48 -12.02
C LEU A 49 10.97 -14.13 -12.72
N ALA A 50 11.98 -14.98 -12.62
CA ALA A 50 13.29 -14.77 -13.25
C ALA A 50 13.18 -14.68 -14.79
N LYS A 51 12.33 -15.50 -15.43
CA LYS A 51 12.05 -15.40 -16.88
C LYS A 51 11.41 -14.08 -17.26
N GLN A 52 10.51 -13.53 -16.43
CA GLN A 52 9.93 -12.22 -16.71
C GLN A 52 10.98 -11.10 -16.61
N ILE A 53 11.95 -11.23 -15.69
CA ILE A 53 13.12 -10.32 -15.63
C ILE A 53 13.96 -10.44 -16.90
N GLU A 54 14.25 -11.66 -17.38
CA GLU A 54 14.99 -11.88 -18.62
C GLU A 54 14.28 -11.23 -19.83
N ILE A 55 12.98 -11.47 -19.99
CA ILE A 55 12.17 -10.89 -21.07
C ILE A 55 12.22 -9.35 -21.02
N PHE A 56 12.09 -8.79 -19.81
CA PHE A 56 12.17 -7.35 -19.60
C PHE A 56 13.53 -6.78 -20.02
N LEU A 57 14.64 -7.43 -19.61
CA LEU A 57 15.99 -7.01 -19.98
C LEU A 57 16.20 -7.07 -21.50
N LYS A 58 15.77 -8.15 -22.17
CA LYS A 58 15.86 -8.27 -23.63
C LYS A 58 15.08 -7.18 -24.37
N THR A 59 13.95 -6.77 -23.82
CA THR A 59 13.04 -5.82 -24.48
C THR A 59 13.47 -4.37 -24.25
N HIS A 60 13.91 -4.03 -23.04
CA HIS A 60 14.12 -2.64 -22.61
C HIS A 60 15.59 -2.28 -22.33
N HIS A 61 16.47 -3.28 -22.24
CA HIS A 61 17.91 -3.14 -21.96
C HIS A 61 18.76 -4.05 -22.87
N GLU A 62 18.35 -4.14 -24.15
CA GLU A 62 18.89 -5.09 -25.14
C GLU A 62 20.43 -5.03 -25.25
N ASP A 63 20.97 -3.83 -25.44
CA ASP A 63 22.41 -3.60 -25.59
C ASP A 63 23.18 -4.11 -24.36
N HIS A 64 22.69 -3.78 -23.17
CA HIS A 64 23.30 -4.21 -21.92
C HIS A 64 23.24 -5.73 -21.76
N TYR A 65 22.07 -6.33 -22.04
CA TYR A 65 21.87 -7.77 -21.99
C TYR A 65 22.84 -8.53 -22.92
N PHE A 66 22.92 -8.16 -24.20
CA PHE A 66 23.81 -8.84 -25.14
C PHE A 66 25.29 -8.58 -24.86
N SER A 67 25.65 -7.39 -24.38
CA SER A 67 27.03 -7.09 -23.98
C SER A 67 27.49 -7.99 -22.83
N HIS A 68 26.62 -8.23 -21.84
CA HIS A 68 26.91 -9.12 -20.72
C HIS A 68 27.11 -10.57 -21.16
N ILE A 69 26.20 -11.09 -21.99
CA ILE A 69 26.30 -12.46 -22.53
C ILE A 69 27.59 -12.65 -23.33
N LYS A 70 27.92 -11.70 -24.21
CA LYS A 70 29.14 -11.77 -25.04
C LYS A 70 30.40 -11.80 -24.18
N ARG A 71 30.49 -10.96 -23.15
CA ARG A 71 31.67 -10.91 -22.26
C ARG A 71 31.86 -12.20 -21.48
N ARG A 72 30.77 -12.79 -20.98
CA ARG A 72 30.82 -14.08 -20.29
C ARG A 72 31.34 -15.19 -21.21
N GLN A 73 30.92 -15.20 -22.48
CA GLN A 73 31.45 -16.14 -23.48
C GLN A 73 32.95 -15.92 -23.73
N THR A 74 33.43 -14.68 -23.63
CA THR A 74 34.85 -14.35 -23.81
C THR A 74 35.68 -14.36 -22.51
N GLN A 75 35.14 -14.88 -21.40
CA GLN A 75 35.78 -14.86 -20.06
C GLN A 75 36.23 -13.45 -19.60
N GLY A 76 35.54 -12.41 -20.03
CA GLY A 76 35.79 -11.05 -19.55
C GLY A 76 35.30 -10.88 -18.11
N GLU A 77 36.01 -10.10 -17.30
CA GLU A 77 35.57 -9.73 -15.96
C GLU A 77 34.23 -8.97 -16.04
N VAL A 78 33.25 -9.41 -15.25
CA VAL A 78 32.00 -8.67 -15.06
C VAL A 78 32.30 -7.53 -14.10
N LYS A 79 32.13 -6.30 -14.56
CA LYS A 79 32.28 -5.14 -13.68
C LYS A 79 31.03 -5.00 -12.83
N GLU A 80 31.24 -4.63 -11.59
CA GLU A 80 30.21 -4.44 -10.59
C GLU A 80 29.17 -3.36 -11.00
N GLU A 81 29.63 -2.33 -11.73
CA GLU A 81 28.81 -1.26 -12.31
C GLU A 81 27.82 -1.76 -13.39
N GLU A 82 28.03 -2.97 -13.91
CA GLU A 82 27.21 -3.60 -14.95
C GLU A 82 26.19 -4.59 -14.38
N VAL A 83 26.10 -4.70 -13.05
CA VAL A 83 25.08 -5.54 -12.39
C VAL A 83 23.93 -4.65 -11.92
N PHE A 84 22.72 -4.96 -12.35
CA PHE A 84 21.54 -4.24 -11.87
C PHE A 84 21.22 -4.66 -10.43
N ASN A 85 21.33 -3.70 -9.51
CA ASN A 85 20.76 -3.84 -8.17
C ASN A 85 19.22 -3.85 -8.27
N LEU A 86 18.61 -4.91 -7.76
CA LEU A 86 17.18 -5.18 -7.81
C LEU A 86 16.56 -5.09 -6.42
N GLY A 87 15.55 -4.23 -6.28
CA GLY A 87 14.66 -4.24 -5.13
C GLY A 87 13.53 -5.24 -5.36
N PHE A 88 13.37 -6.19 -4.46
CA PHE A 88 12.31 -7.18 -4.51
C PHE A 88 11.20 -6.78 -3.55
N THR A 89 10.14 -6.16 -4.07
CA THR A 89 8.93 -5.91 -3.30
C THR A 89 8.14 -7.19 -3.12
N PHE A 90 8.06 -7.63 -1.87
CA PHE A 90 7.46 -8.90 -1.49
C PHE A 90 6.50 -8.67 -0.32
N SER A 91 5.27 -8.26 -0.63
CA SER A 91 4.24 -7.92 0.34
C SER A 91 3.54 -9.15 0.93
N PHE A 92 4.34 -10.03 1.55
CA PHE A 92 3.88 -11.17 2.35
C PHE A 92 4.56 -11.12 3.73
N PRO A 93 3.97 -11.76 4.76
CA PRO A 93 4.62 -11.85 6.07
C PRO A 93 5.99 -12.52 5.98
N VAL A 94 7.05 -11.76 6.23
CA VAL A 94 8.44 -12.22 6.24
C VAL A 94 9.11 -11.88 7.57
N HIS A 95 9.93 -12.80 8.06
CA HIS A 95 10.90 -12.50 9.09
C HIS A 95 12.17 -11.99 8.40
N GLN A 96 12.27 -10.67 8.28
CA GLN A 96 13.41 -10.01 7.64
C GLN A 96 14.58 -9.93 8.62
N VAL A 97 15.70 -10.55 8.24
CA VAL A 97 16.93 -10.65 9.06
C VAL A 97 18.10 -9.87 8.45
N GLY A 98 17.91 -9.30 7.26
CA GLY A 98 18.84 -8.42 6.58
C GLY A 98 18.13 -7.66 5.47
N ILE A 99 18.76 -6.61 4.92
CA ILE A 99 18.12 -5.80 3.87
C ILE A 99 17.77 -6.64 2.64
N ASN A 100 18.57 -7.65 2.31
CA ASN A 100 18.39 -8.57 1.19
C ASN A 100 18.06 -10.02 1.63
N LYS A 101 17.50 -10.20 2.82
CA LYS A 101 17.26 -11.53 3.39
C LYS A 101 15.97 -11.59 4.21
N GLY A 102 15.04 -12.44 3.81
CA GLY A 102 13.77 -12.58 4.52
C GLY A 102 13.15 -13.96 4.42
N LEU A 103 12.85 -14.54 5.59
CA LEU A 103 12.25 -15.86 5.69
C LEU A 103 10.74 -15.75 5.59
N LEU A 104 10.14 -16.40 4.59
CA LEU A 104 8.68 -16.40 4.45
C LEU A 104 8.03 -17.05 5.68
N MET A 105 7.12 -16.35 6.36
CA MET A 105 6.42 -16.91 7.51
C MET A 105 5.17 -17.69 7.09
N ARG A 106 4.38 -17.12 6.19
CA ARG A 106 3.16 -17.74 5.64
C ARG A 106 2.76 -17.06 4.34
N TRP A 107 2.06 -17.79 3.48
CA TRP A 107 1.43 -17.20 2.30
C TRP A 107 0.11 -16.51 2.64
N THR A 108 -0.24 -15.53 1.80
CA THR A 108 -1.51 -14.80 1.82
C THR A 108 -1.96 -14.59 0.37
N LYS A 109 -3.03 -13.82 0.12
CA LYS A 109 -3.44 -13.39 -1.23
C LYS A 109 -3.69 -14.56 -2.21
N GLY A 110 -4.09 -15.73 -1.70
CA GLY A 110 -4.39 -16.92 -2.50
C GLY A 110 -3.18 -17.78 -2.88
N PHE A 111 -1.98 -17.44 -2.42
CA PHE A 111 -0.81 -18.30 -2.56
C PHE A 111 -0.82 -19.42 -1.52
N ASP A 112 -0.34 -20.60 -1.90
CA ASP A 112 -0.19 -21.76 -1.03
C ASP A 112 0.93 -22.68 -1.54
N ILE A 113 2.19 -22.27 -1.32
CA ILE A 113 3.39 -23.03 -1.71
C ILE A 113 4.15 -23.42 -0.45
N ALA A 114 3.81 -24.57 0.13
CA ALA A 114 4.37 -25.04 1.40
C ALA A 114 5.91 -25.08 1.40
N ASP A 115 6.51 -25.44 0.26
CA ASP A 115 7.97 -25.51 0.09
C ASP A 115 8.69 -24.15 0.28
N ALA A 116 8.02 -23.01 0.11
CA ALA A 116 8.65 -21.70 0.29
C ALA A 116 8.69 -21.25 1.77
N VAL A 117 7.83 -21.82 2.62
CA VAL A 117 7.67 -21.37 4.02
C VAL A 117 8.96 -21.67 4.81
N GLY A 118 9.45 -20.67 5.54
CA GLY A 118 10.70 -20.71 6.29
C GLY A 118 11.96 -20.50 5.43
N LYS A 119 11.86 -20.36 4.11
CA LYS A 119 13.00 -20.13 3.22
C LYS A 119 13.21 -18.64 2.94
N ASP A 120 14.45 -18.30 2.62
CA ASP A 120 14.84 -16.96 2.19
C ASP A 120 14.37 -16.68 0.76
N VAL A 121 13.38 -15.80 0.61
CA VAL A 121 12.77 -15.49 -0.69
C VAL A 121 13.70 -14.74 -1.63
N CYS A 122 14.67 -13.99 -1.09
CA CYS A 122 15.70 -13.33 -1.90
C CYS A 122 16.63 -14.36 -2.52
N ALA A 123 17.09 -15.33 -1.73
CA ALA A 123 17.92 -16.42 -2.24
C ALA A 123 17.18 -17.30 -3.26
N LEU A 124 15.89 -17.57 -3.05
CA LEU A 124 15.07 -18.32 -4.03
C LEU A 124 14.99 -17.59 -5.38
N LEU A 125 14.80 -16.27 -5.38
CA LEU A 125 14.79 -15.49 -6.61
C LEU A 125 16.20 -15.38 -7.24
N GLN A 126 17.22 -15.11 -6.43
CA GLN A 126 18.60 -14.99 -6.91
C GLN A 126 19.09 -16.27 -7.59
N ALA A 127 18.77 -17.45 -7.03
CA ALA A 127 19.15 -18.73 -7.61
C ALA A 127 18.61 -18.93 -9.04
N GLU A 128 17.37 -18.50 -9.29
CA GLU A 128 16.76 -18.61 -10.63
C GLU A 128 17.26 -17.53 -11.59
N ILE A 129 17.61 -16.32 -11.09
CA ILE A 129 18.30 -15.27 -11.84
C ILE A 129 19.69 -15.75 -12.29
N ASP A 130 20.45 -16.37 -11.37
CA ASP A 130 21.79 -16.91 -11.63
C ASP A 130 21.75 -18.06 -12.62
N ALA A 131 20.74 -18.94 -12.52
CA ALA A 131 20.51 -20.04 -13.46
C ALA A 131 20.24 -19.54 -14.89
N LEU A 132 19.61 -18.37 -15.03
CA LEU A 132 19.42 -17.68 -16.32
C LEU A 132 20.60 -16.78 -16.71
N HIS A 133 21.64 -16.70 -15.88
CA HIS A 133 22.86 -15.96 -16.17
C HIS A 133 22.63 -14.46 -16.41
N LEU A 134 21.68 -13.87 -15.69
CA LEU A 134 21.32 -12.46 -15.86
C LEU A 134 22.25 -11.54 -15.05
N PRO A 135 22.55 -10.31 -15.54
CA PRO A 135 23.33 -9.31 -14.81
C PRO A 135 22.48 -8.60 -13.74
N VAL A 136 21.90 -9.35 -12.82
CA VAL A 136 20.97 -8.82 -11.81
C VAL A 136 21.28 -9.40 -10.45
N ARG A 137 21.29 -8.55 -9.42
CA ARG A 137 21.46 -8.95 -8.02
C ARG A 137 20.29 -8.45 -7.19
N VAL A 138 19.66 -9.34 -6.42
CA VAL A 138 18.65 -9.02 -5.42
C VAL A 138 19.35 -8.30 -4.26
N ALA A 139 19.31 -6.97 -4.29
CA ALA A 139 20.01 -6.09 -3.37
C ALA A 139 19.17 -5.72 -2.14
N ALA A 140 17.84 -5.79 -2.24
CA ALA A 140 16.94 -5.48 -1.14
C ALA A 140 15.63 -6.27 -1.24
N LEU A 141 15.10 -6.66 -0.08
CA LEU A 141 13.73 -7.11 0.15
C LEU A 141 12.95 -5.94 0.74
N VAL A 142 11.81 -5.63 0.13
CA VAL A 142 11.08 -4.40 0.41
C VAL A 142 9.60 -4.72 0.70
N ASN A 143 9.06 -4.10 1.74
CA ASN A 143 7.62 -4.04 1.96
C ASN A 143 7.05 -2.83 1.18
N ASP A 144 5.85 -2.97 0.63
CA ASP A 144 5.19 -1.92 -0.16
C ASP A 144 5.08 -0.57 0.56
N THR A 145 4.79 -0.55 1.87
CA THR A 145 4.74 0.69 2.67
C THR A 145 6.11 1.37 2.80
N VAL A 146 7.18 0.60 2.95
CA VAL A 146 8.55 1.12 2.98
C VAL A 146 8.92 1.67 1.60
N GLY A 147 8.54 0.98 0.52
CA GLY A 147 8.67 1.49 -0.84
C GLY A 147 7.91 2.80 -1.04
N THR A 148 6.67 2.88 -0.55
CA THR A 148 5.80 4.06 -0.59
C THR A 148 6.46 5.25 0.12
N LEU A 149 6.99 5.02 1.32
CA LEU A 149 7.75 6.02 2.09
C LEU A 149 8.93 6.54 1.27
N MET A 150 9.75 5.64 0.70
CA MET A 150 10.95 6.01 -0.04
C MET A 150 10.65 6.74 -1.36
N ALA A 151 9.63 6.27 -2.10
CA ALA A 151 9.17 6.93 -3.32
C ALA A 151 8.66 8.34 -3.03
N ARG A 152 7.88 8.51 -1.95
CA ARG A 152 7.44 9.83 -1.49
C ARG A 152 8.62 10.70 -1.10
N SER A 153 9.55 10.19 -0.28
CA SER A 153 10.73 10.94 0.15
C SER A 153 11.60 11.45 -1.00
N TYR A 154 11.67 10.71 -2.11
CA TYR A 154 12.41 11.18 -3.28
C TYR A 154 11.64 12.22 -4.10
N THR A 155 10.31 12.15 -4.13
CA THR A 155 9.45 13.00 -4.99
C THR A 155 8.84 14.21 -4.27
N SER A 156 8.87 14.21 -2.94
CA SER A 156 8.34 15.29 -2.10
C SER A 156 9.04 16.61 -2.46
N PRO A 157 8.27 17.70 -2.65
CA PRO A 157 8.85 18.99 -2.94
C PRO A 157 9.61 19.54 -1.73
N GLY A 158 10.69 20.28 -1.98
CA GLY A 158 11.45 20.96 -0.93
C GLY A 158 12.52 20.07 -0.28
N LYS A 159 12.84 20.37 0.99
CA LYS A 159 13.85 19.67 1.80
C LYS A 159 13.23 18.80 2.90
N THR A 160 11.95 18.51 2.78
CA THR A 160 11.12 17.97 3.86
C THR A 160 11.14 16.45 3.79
N GLY A 161 11.66 15.79 4.83
CA GLY A 161 11.65 14.33 4.90
C GLY A 161 10.23 13.80 5.11
N THR A 162 9.85 12.77 4.36
CA THR A 162 8.58 12.07 4.58
C THR A 162 8.63 11.31 5.89
N LEU A 163 7.60 11.49 6.72
CA LEU A 163 7.47 10.78 7.99
C LEU A 163 6.94 9.36 7.78
N LEU A 164 5.88 9.23 6.97
CA LEU A 164 5.07 8.01 6.86
C LEU A 164 4.78 7.68 5.40
N GLY A 165 4.96 6.42 5.01
CA GLY A 165 4.40 5.81 3.82
C GLY A 165 3.28 4.86 4.21
N ALA A 166 2.06 5.12 3.76
CA ALA A 166 0.87 4.35 4.13
C ALA A 166 0.16 3.76 2.90
N ILE A 167 -0.34 2.54 3.04
CA ILE A 167 -1.19 1.89 2.06
C ILE A 167 -2.64 1.89 2.54
N PHE A 168 -3.54 2.41 1.72
CA PHE A 168 -4.99 2.32 1.87
C PHE A 168 -5.60 1.77 0.58
N GLY A 169 -5.67 0.44 0.47
CA GLY A 169 -6.15 -0.25 -0.73
C GLY A 169 -6.82 -1.56 -0.38
N THR A 170 -6.46 -2.65 -1.09
CA THR A 170 -6.93 -4.01 -0.77
C THR A 170 -6.60 -4.41 0.68
N GLY A 171 -5.44 -4.01 1.17
CA GLY A 171 -5.05 -4.07 2.58
C GLY A 171 -4.80 -2.68 3.15
N THR A 172 -4.38 -2.61 4.41
CA THR A 172 -3.83 -1.37 4.97
C THR A 172 -2.63 -1.63 5.87
N ASN A 173 -1.61 -0.80 5.70
CA ASN A 173 -0.38 -0.85 6.48
C ASN A 173 0.34 0.51 6.40
N GLY A 174 1.35 0.73 7.24
CA GLY A 174 2.24 1.88 7.14
C GLY A 174 3.65 1.60 7.64
N ALA A 175 4.61 2.32 7.05
CA ALA A 175 5.99 2.37 7.49
C ALA A 175 6.41 3.82 7.73
N TYR A 176 7.10 4.07 8.83
CA TYR A 176 7.50 5.42 9.22
C TYR A 176 8.95 5.48 9.68
N VAL A 177 9.50 6.69 9.71
CA VAL A 177 10.85 6.98 10.23
C VAL A 177 10.77 7.22 11.74
N GLU A 178 11.42 6.36 12.52
CA GLU A 178 11.52 6.43 13.98
C GLU A 178 12.97 6.71 14.41
N LYS A 179 13.15 7.33 15.56
CA LYS A 179 14.47 7.46 16.19
C LYS A 179 14.95 6.09 16.66
N LEU A 180 16.21 5.78 16.36
CA LEU A 180 16.78 4.47 16.65
C LEU A 180 16.77 4.13 18.15
N ASP A 181 16.91 5.13 19.03
CA ASP A 181 16.86 4.98 20.48
C ASP A 181 15.48 4.55 21.02
N LYS A 182 14.40 4.82 20.26
CA LYS A 182 13.03 4.38 20.55
C LYS A 182 12.78 2.92 20.15
N VAL A 183 13.59 2.36 19.25
CA VAL A 183 13.47 0.96 18.80
C VAL A 183 14.15 0.03 19.82
N THR A 184 13.57 -0.05 21.02
CA THR A 184 14.15 -0.76 22.18
C THR A 184 14.46 -2.23 21.93
N LYS A 185 13.74 -2.89 21.03
CA LYS A 185 14.03 -4.29 20.63
C LYS A 185 15.36 -4.46 19.89
N LEU A 186 15.93 -3.38 19.33
CA LEU A 186 17.26 -3.36 18.72
C LEU A 186 18.31 -2.81 19.69
N THR A 187 17.98 -1.75 20.43
CA THR A 187 18.95 -1.08 21.32
C THR A 187 19.18 -1.83 22.64
N ASN A 188 18.16 -2.52 23.16
CA ASN A 188 18.23 -3.20 24.46
C ASN A 188 18.41 -4.71 24.33
N ASN A 189 18.39 -5.25 23.10
CA ASN A 189 18.60 -6.66 22.86
C ASN A 189 20.02 -6.90 22.33
N LYS A 190 20.82 -7.67 23.08
CA LYS A 190 22.19 -8.03 22.68
C LYS A 190 22.23 -8.96 21.47
N ASP A 191 21.13 -9.63 21.17
CA ASP A 191 20.99 -10.59 20.06
C ASP A 191 20.29 -9.96 18.84
N ALA A 192 20.13 -8.63 18.79
CA ALA A 192 19.44 -7.92 17.70
C ALA A 192 20.18 -7.96 16.34
N GLY A 193 21.42 -8.49 16.31
CA GLY A 193 22.30 -8.44 15.15
C GLY A 193 22.92 -7.05 14.95
N ASP A 194 23.69 -6.93 13.87
CA ASP A 194 24.30 -5.65 13.48
C ASP A 194 23.27 -4.77 12.76
N TYR A 195 23.30 -3.47 13.07
CA TYR A 195 22.48 -2.45 12.43
C TYR A 195 23.23 -1.13 12.36
N ASP A 196 22.96 -0.37 11.31
CA ASP A 196 23.54 0.96 11.12
C ASP A 196 22.99 1.96 12.15
N LYS A 197 23.89 2.79 12.69
CA LYS A 197 23.63 3.82 13.70
C LYS A 197 23.95 5.22 13.18
N SER A 198 24.46 5.34 11.96
CA SER A 198 25.01 6.57 11.38
C SER A 198 24.02 7.73 11.37
N THR A 199 22.76 7.46 11.05
CA THR A 199 21.69 8.47 10.96
C THR A 199 20.98 8.72 12.30
N GLY A 200 21.06 7.77 13.23
CA GLY A 200 20.22 7.77 14.44
C GLY A 200 18.73 7.49 14.18
N GLU A 201 18.37 7.07 12.97
CA GLU A 201 16.99 6.80 12.55
C GLU A 201 16.83 5.38 12.02
N MET A 202 15.61 4.84 12.10
CA MET A 202 15.24 3.52 11.63
C MET A 202 13.85 3.56 10.99
N ILE A 203 13.70 2.95 9.81
CA ILE A 203 12.39 2.76 9.21
C ILE A 203 11.70 1.57 9.88
N VAL A 204 10.51 1.80 10.41
CA VAL A 204 9.69 0.77 11.06
C VAL A 204 8.46 0.49 10.20
N ASN A 205 8.40 -0.69 9.61
CA ASN A 205 7.15 -1.25 9.08
C ASN A 205 6.28 -1.70 10.25
N THR A 206 5.09 -1.12 10.39
CA THR A 206 4.22 -1.32 11.55
C THR A 206 3.40 -2.60 11.49
N GLU A 207 3.05 -3.07 10.29
CA GLU A 207 2.04 -4.12 10.09
C GLU A 207 0.75 -3.83 10.91
N TRP A 208 0.33 -2.56 10.92
CA TRP A 208 -0.75 -2.07 11.78
C TRP A 208 -2.11 -2.70 11.52
N GLY A 209 -2.28 -3.44 10.41
CA GLY A 209 -3.51 -4.16 10.12
C GLY A 209 -3.90 -5.14 11.23
N SER A 210 -2.91 -5.60 12.00
CA SER A 210 -3.06 -6.48 13.17
C SER A 210 -3.43 -5.76 14.47
N PHE A 211 -3.56 -4.43 14.46
CA PHE A 211 -3.90 -3.64 15.65
C PHE A 211 -5.23 -4.11 16.26
N ASP A 212 -5.21 -4.24 17.59
CA ASP A 212 -6.35 -4.62 18.42
C ASP A 212 -7.08 -5.89 17.97
N ASN A 213 -6.33 -6.96 17.65
CA ASN A 213 -6.92 -8.29 17.41
C ASN A 213 -7.79 -8.78 18.57
N SER A 214 -7.53 -8.33 19.80
CA SER A 214 -8.36 -8.63 20.98
C SER A 214 -9.67 -7.85 21.07
N LEU A 215 -9.91 -6.89 20.17
CA LEU A 215 -11.09 -6.03 20.14
C LEU A 215 -11.41 -5.33 21.46
N ARG A 216 -10.40 -4.73 22.09
CA ARG A 216 -10.56 -3.97 23.34
C ARG A 216 -11.02 -2.53 23.09
N THR A 217 -10.73 -2.00 21.91
CA THR A 217 -10.92 -0.58 21.58
C THR A 217 -11.67 -0.39 20.28
N LEU A 218 -11.41 -1.21 19.26
CA LEU A 218 -12.04 -1.05 17.95
C LEU A 218 -13.56 -1.26 18.02
N PRO A 219 -14.36 -0.41 17.34
CA PRO A 219 -15.78 -0.64 17.24
C PRO A 219 -16.03 -1.97 16.53
N ASN A 220 -17.02 -2.72 17.01
CA ASN A 220 -17.33 -4.05 16.52
C ASN A 220 -18.83 -4.20 16.32
N THR A 221 -19.28 -4.13 15.07
CA THR A 221 -20.69 -4.29 14.70
C THR A 221 -21.01 -5.78 14.48
N PRO A 222 -22.30 -6.16 14.48
CA PRO A 222 -22.71 -7.50 14.08
C PRO A 222 -22.16 -7.91 12.69
N TYR A 223 -22.01 -6.96 11.77
CA TYR A 223 -21.47 -7.20 10.42
C TYR A 223 -19.96 -7.48 10.46
N ASP A 224 -19.21 -6.76 11.29
CA ASP A 224 -17.77 -7.02 11.47
C ASP A 224 -17.54 -8.41 12.10
N ILE A 225 -18.39 -8.82 13.05
CA ILE A 225 -18.35 -10.15 13.68
C ILE A 225 -18.60 -11.25 12.66
N GLU A 226 -19.65 -11.11 11.84
CA GLU A 226 -19.99 -12.12 10.83
C GLU A 226 -18.92 -12.19 9.73
N LEU A 227 -18.38 -11.04 9.29
CA LEU A 227 -17.29 -10.99 8.33
C LEU A 227 -16.04 -11.68 8.86
N ASP A 228 -15.63 -11.40 10.09
CA ASP A 228 -14.45 -11.99 10.71
C ASP A 228 -14.57 -13.51 10.83
N ALA A 229 -15.71 -13.99 11.35
CA ALA A 229 -15.99 -15.41 11.54
C ALA A 229 -15.93 -16.22 10.24
N LYS A 230 -16.26 -15.60 9.11
CA LYS A 230 -16.24 -16.22 7.76
C LYS A 230 -15.00 -15.87 6.95
N SER A 231 -14.05 -15.13 7.52
CA SER A 231 -12.80 -14.79 6.87
C SER A 231 -11.81 -15.96 6.89
N VAL A 232 -10.75 -15.87 6.08
CA VAL A 232 -9.69 -16.91 6.03
C VAL A 232 -8.96 -17.04 7.37
N ASN A 233 -8.82 -15.94 8.11
CA ASN A 233 -8.10 -15.89 9.39
C ASN A 233 -8.97 -15.18 10.44
N PRO A 234 -9.95 -15.87 11.05
CA PRO A 234 -10.78 -15.27 12.10
C PRO A 234 -9.95 -14.79 13.30
N GLY A 235 -10.31 -13.63 13.87
CA GLY A 235 -9.62 -13.02 15.02
C GLY A 235 -8.26 -12.38 14.73
N ILE A 236 -7.85 -12.29 13.46
CA ILE A 236 -6.58 -11.67 13.03
C ILE A 236 -6.87 -10.56 12.01
N GLN A 237 -6.01 -9.55 11.95
CA GLN A 237 -6.14 -8.40 11.05
C GLN A 237 -7.39 -7.57 11.33
N MET A 238 -7.73 -7.39 12.62
CA MET A 238 -9.00 -6.79 13.00
C MET A 238 -9.11 -5.31 12.61
N PHE A 239 -8.00 -4.57 12.63
CA PHE A 239 -7.97 -3.20 12.13
C PHE A 239 -8.11 -3.14 10.61
N GLU A 240 -7.38 -3.98 9.88
CA GLU A 240 -7.45 -4.04 8.42
C GLU A 240 -8.86 -4.38 7.91
N LYS A 241 -9.54 -5.33 8.56
CA LYS A 241 -10.92 -5.74 8.24
C LYS A 241 -11.95 -4.60 8.29
N ARG A 242 -11.63 -3.50 8.98
CA ARG A 242 -12.53 -2.35 9.13
C ARG A 242 -12.25 -1.22 8.15
N ILE A 243 -11.08 -1.24 7.52
CA ILE A 243 -10.58 -0.14 6.67
C ILE A 243 -10.48 -0.58 5.21
N SER A 244 -9.90 -1.75 4.95
CA SER A 244 -9.39 -2.05 3.62
C SER A 244 -10.50 -2.38 2.62
N GLY A 245 -10.24 -2.05 1.36
CA GLY A 245 -11.16 -2.24 0.25
C GLY A 245 -11.45 -3.70 -0.07
N MET A 246 -10.75 -4.66 0.54
CA MET A 246 -11.13 -6.08 0.46
C MET A 246 -12.42 -6.38 1.23
N PHE A 247 -12.72 -5.61 2.28
CA PHE A 247 -13.76 -5.96 3.24
C PHE A 247 -14.99 -5.04 3.20
N LEU A 248 -14.86 -3.79 2.73
CA LEU A 248 -15.96 -2.81 2.79
C LEU A 248 -17.21 -3.26 2.00
N GLY A 249 -17.02 -3.86 0.82
CA GLY A 249 -18.10 -4.45 0.02
C GLY A 249 -18.86 -5.57 0.74
N GLU A 250 -18.15 -6.43 1.48
CA GLU A 250 -18.77 -7.52 2.24
C GLU A 250 -19.53 -6.99 3.46
N ILE A 251 -19.04 -5.92 4.12
CA ILE A 251 -19.77 -5.26 5.20
C ILE A 251 -21.08 -4.67 4.68
N LEU A 252 -21.05 -4.02 3.51
CA LEU A 252 -22.27 -3.53 2.86
C LEU A 252 -23.22 -4.68 2.56
N ARG A 253 -22.74 -5.77 1.96
CA ARG A 253 -23.55 -6.95 1.65
C ARG A 253 -24.23 -7.52 2.90
N LEU A 254 -23.49 -7.68 4.00
CA LEU A 254 -24.00 -8.18 5.26
C LEU A 254 -25.07 -7.26 5.86
N ALA A 255 -24.88 -5.94 5.79
CA ALA A 255 -25.87 -4.97 6.22
C ALA A 255 -27.16 -5.08 5.40
N LEU A 256 -27.06 -5.10 4.06
CA LEU A 256 -28.22 -5.22 3.16
C LEU A 256 -28.97 -6.53 3.38
N VAL A 257 -28.25 -7.66 3.50
CA VAL A 257 -28.87 -8.97 3.78
C VAL A 257 -29.54 -9.00 5.15
N SER A 258 -28.97 -8.33 6.15
CA SER A 258 -29.59 -8.21 7.47
C SER A 258 -30.90 -7.44 7.40
N LEU A 259 -30.93 -6.30 6.68
CA LEU A 259 -32.14 -5.49 6.51
C LEU A 259 -33.21 -6.23 5.71
N LEU A 260 -32.82 -6.97 4.66
CA LEU A 260 -33.76 -7.79 3.88
C LEU A 260 -34.42 -8.92 4.67
N LYS A 261 -33.77 -9.40 5.74
CA LYS A 261 -34.35 -10.40 6.65
C LYS A 261 -35.31 -9.79 7.65
N ASP A 262 -35.20 -8.50 7.92
CA ASP A 262 -36.09 -7.79 8.84
C ASP A 262 -37.39 -7.39 8.11
N PRO A 263 -38.55 -7.97 8.45
CA PRO A 263 -39.80 -7.62 7.80
C PRO A 263 -40.28 -6.20 8.09
N SER A 264 -39.73 -5.52 9.10
CA SER A 264 -40.07 -4.14 9.44
C SER A 264 -39.37 -3.11 8.54
N PHE A 265 -38.35 -3.52 7.78
CA PHE A 265 -37.60 -2.65 6.88
C PHE A 265 -37.88 -3.01 5.42
N PRO A 266 -38.61 -2.17 4.65
CA PRO A 266 -39.06 -2.51 3.30
C PRO A 266 -37.97 -2.29 2.22
N LEU A 267 -36.72 -2.66 2.47
CA LEU A 267 -35.64 -2.55 1.47
C LEU A 267 -35.88 -3.50 0.31
N PHE A 268 -35.87 -2.99 -0.92
CA PHE A 268 -36.11 -3.74 -2.16
C PHE A 268 -37.46 -4.50 -2.13
N ARG A 269 -38.47 -3.94 -1.47
CA ARG A 269 -39.79 -4.56 -1.33
C ARG A 269 -40.88 -3.58 -1.75
N ASP A 270 -41.47 -3.87 -2.91
CA ASP A 270 -42.68 -3.20 -3.38
C ASP A 270 -43.89 -4.13 -3.19
N GLU A 271 -45.03 -3.62 -2.71
CA GLU A 271 -46.28 -4.42 -2.71
C GLU A 271 -46.83 -4.57 -4.13
N ASN A 272 -46.65 -3.53 -4.94
CA ASN A 272 -47.05 -3.50 -6.35
C ASN A 272 -46.27 -2.41 -7.11
N SER A 273 -46.33 -2.46 -8.44
CA SER A 273 -45.59 -1.54 -9.32
C SER A 273 -45.96 -0.05 -9.15
N ALA A 274 -47.11 0.28 -8.55
CA ALA A 274 -47.51 1.68 -8.39
C ALA A 274 -46.77 2.40 -7.24
N GLN A 275 -46.15 1.66 -6.31
CA GLN A 275 -45.39 2.23 -5.19
C GLN A 275 -43.95 2.61 -5.56
N ASN A 276 -43.43 2.04 -6.65
CA ASN A 276 -42.07 2.28 -7.11
C ASN A 276 -42.03 3.40 -8.17
N ASP A 277 -41.05 4.31 -8.07
CA ASP A 277 -40.86 5.43 -9.00
C ASP A 277 -40.50 5.00 -10.44
N ILE A 278 -40.12 3.73 -10.66
CA ILE A 278 -39.92 3.12 -12.00
C ILE A 278 -41.22 2.57 -12.59
N HIS A 279 -42.29 2.47 -11.80
CA HIS A 279 -43.50 1.73 -12.17
C HIS A 279 -43.27 0.24 -12.44
N SER A 280 -42.36 -0.38 -11.67
CA SER A 280 -42.06 -1.82 -11.69
C SER A 280 -41.74 -2.29 -10.27
N THR A 281 -41.95 -3.56 -9.96
CA THR A 281 -41.55 -4.14 -8.66
C THR A 281 -40.06 -4.48 -8.66
N THR A 282 -39.32 -4.09 -7.63
CA THR A 282 -37.92 -4.48 -7.42
C THR A 282 -37.79 -6.01 -7.34
N GLN A 283 -36.79 -6.57 -8.01
CA GLN A 283 -36.50 -8.01 -7.97
C GLN A 283 -35.01 -8.27 -7.76
N ILE A 284 -34.70 -9.13 -6.80
CA ILE A 284 -33.34 -9.63 -6.57
C ILE A 284 -33.21 -10.99 -7.26
N HIS A 285 -32.35 -11.08 -8.27
CA HIS A 285 -32.12 -12.33 -8.99
C HIS A 285 -31.47 -13.39 -8.09
N GLU A 286 -31.80 -14.67 -8.29
CA GLU A 286 -31.22 -15.79 -7.51
C GLU A 286 -29.69 -15.85 -7.61
N GLY A 287 -29.14 -15.48 -8.77
CA GLY A 287 -27.71 -15.40 -9.02
C GLY A 287 -27.04 -14.10 -8.53
N SER A 288 -27.76 -13.23 -7.84
CA SER A 288 -27.25 -11.94 -7.34
C SER A 288 -26.02 -12.14 -6.44
N GLY A 289 -25.03 -11.26 -6.62
CA GLY A 289 -23.87 -11.17 -5.72
C GLY A 289 -24.26 -10.92 -4.26
N LEU A 290 -25.45 -10.37 -4.01
CA LEU A 290 -25.98 -10.14 -2.66
C LEU A 290 -26.06 -11.43 -1.83
N TRP A 291 -26.40 -12.55 -2.47
CA TRP A 291 -26.54 -13.85 -1.81
C TRP A 291 -25.21 -14.61 -1.65
N LYS A 292 -24.14 -14.13 -2.27
CA LYS A 292 -22.84 -14.78 -2.28
C LYS A 292 -21.85 -14.01 -1.41
N GLN A 293 -21.15 -14.70 -0.52
CA GLN A 293 -20.03 -14.10 0.22
C GLN A 293 -19.01 -13.50 -0.76
N TRP A 294 -18.57 -12.27 -0.51
CA TRP A 294 -17.69 -11.49 -1.39
C TRP A 294 -18.33 -11.14 -2.75
N GLY A 295 -19.64 -11.27 -2.88
CA GLY A 295 -20.37 -10.95 -4.12
C GLY A 295 -20.66 -9.47 -4.32
N ILE A 296 -20.36 -8.63 -3.32
CA ILE A 296 -20.29 -7.17 -3.44
C ILE A 296 -18.87 -6.74 -3.10
N ASP A 297 -18.25 -5.97 -3.99
CA ASP A 297 -16.93 -5.39 -3.80
C ASP A 297 -17.03 -3.88 -3.53
N THR A 298 -15.87 -3.27 -3.22
CA THR A 298 -15.81 -1.87 -2.81
C THR A 298 -16.16 -0.87 -3.93
N SER A 299 -16.18 -1.30 -5.19
CA SER A 299 -16.57 -0.42 -6.30
C SER A 299 -18.01 0.09 -6.16
N LEU A 300 -18.94 -0.73 -5.64
CA LEU A 300 -20.31 -0.29 -5.37
C LEU A 300 -20.33 0.87 -4.36
N LEU A 301 -19.50 0.82 -3.31
CA LEU A 301 -19.42 1.90 -2.34
C LEU A 301 -18.84 3.17 -2.98
N SER A 302 -17.82 3.04 -3.84
CA SER A 302 -17.26 4.19 -4.57
C SER A 302 -18.29 4.81 -5.53
N ILE A 303 -19.08 3.99 -6.22
CA ILE A 303 -20.17 4.44 -7.11
C ILE A 303 -21.23 5.16 -6.28
N CYS A 304 -21.67 4.60 -5.16
CA CYS A 304 -22.62 5.25 -4.25
C CYS A 304 -22.11 6.60 -3.76
N ALA A 305 -20.84 6.68 -3.34
CA ALA A 305 -20.23 7.91 -2.85
C ALA A 305 -20.11 9.00 -3.93
N GLY A 306 -19.90 8.61 -5.19
CA GLY A 306 -19.77 9.52 -6.33
C GLY A 306 -21.09 9.86 -7.04
N ASP A 307 -22.19 9.14 -6.77
CA ASP A 307 -23.45 9.32 -7.47
C ASP A 307 -24.24 10.52 -6.95
N SER A 308 -24.10 11.65 -7.64
CA SER A 308 -24.87 12.88 -7.44
C SER A 308 -26.02 13.03 -8.44
N SER A 309 -26.34 11.98 -9.21
CA SER A 309 -27.39 12.05 -10.22
C SER A 309 -28.79 12.03 -9.59
N PRO A 310 -29.79 12.67 -10.22
CA PRO A 310 -31.16 12.65 -9.70
C PRO A 310 -31.69 11.22 -9.54
N GLY A 311 -32.12 10.89 -8.31
CA GLY A 311 -32.62 9.57 -7.96
C GLY A 311 -31.56 8.47 -7.99
N TYR A 312 -30.27 8.81 -7.86
CA TYR A 312 -29.15 7.88 -7.77
C TYR A 312 -29.10 6.88 -8.93
N ARG A 313 -29.17 7.42 -10.16
CA ARG A 313 -29.27 6.65 -11.40
C ARG A 313 -28.07 5.73 -11.60
N MET A 314 -26.86 6.15 -11.24
CA MET A 314 -25.67 5.32 -11.42
C MET A 314 -25.70 4.14 -10.44
N THR A 315 -26.01 4.41 -9.17
CA THR A 315 -26.22 3.36 -8.16
C THR A 315 -27.28 2.36 -8.62
N ARG A 316 -28.44 2.82 -9.11
CA ARG A 316 -29.51 1.93 -9.60
C ARG A 316 -29.06 1.09 -10.80
N GLN A 317 -28.37 1.70 -11.77
CA GLN A 317 -27.85 0.97 -12.93
C GLN A 317 -26.82 -0.08 -12.55
N THR A 318 -25.93 0.22 -11.59
CA THR A 318 -24.94 -0.72 -11.09
C THR A 318 -25.60 -1.87 -10.30
N LEU A 319 -26.57 -1.57 -9.43
CA LEU A 319 -27.32 -2.59 -8.70
C LEU A 319 -28.02 -3.57 -9.64
N ASP A 320 -28.59 -3.08 -10.75
CA ASP A 320 -29.21 -3.91 -11.77
C ASP A 320 -28.17 -4.73 -12.56
N LYS A 321 -27.27 -4.03 -13.26
CA LYS A 321 -26.35 -4.63 -14.23
C LYS A 321 -25.31 -5.55 -13.59
N ASP A 322 -24.73 -5.14 -12.47
CA ASP A 322 -23.56 -5.81 -11.90
C ASP A 322 -23.95 -6.71 -10.72
N TYR A 323 -25.06 -6.40 -10.03
CA TYR A 323 -25.50 -7.14 -8.84
C TYR A 323 -26.85 -7.84 -8.99
N GLY A 324 -27.55 -7.72 -10.13
CA GLY A 324 -28.80 -8.43 -10.38
C GLY A 324 -29.91 -8.02 -9.42
N ILE A 325 -30.04 -6.73 -9.14
CA ILE A 325 -31.14 -6.14 -8.38
C ILE A 325 -31.85 -5.15 -9.32
N SER A 326 -32.89 -5.64 -9.98
CA SER A 326 -33.60 -4.88 -11.02
C SER A 326 -34.71 -4.03 -10.43
N ALA A 327 -35.06 -2.95 -11.13
CA ALA A 327 -36.13 -2.02 -10.75
C ALA A 327 -36.00 -1.43 -9.33
N VAL A 328 -34.76 -1.19 -8.86
CA VAL A 328 -34.48 -0.51 -7.57
C VAL A 328 -35.12 0.88 -7.56
N SER A 329 -35.87 1.20 -6.51
CA SER A 329 -36.49 2.53 -6.33
C SER A 329 -35.44 3.61 -6.00
N SER A 330 -35.78 4.89 -6.11
CA SER A 330 -34.89 5.97 -5.64
C SER A 330 -34.68 5.96 -4.13
N GLU A 331 -35.70 5.57 -3.36
CA GLU A 331 -35.63 5.43 -1.89
C GLU A 331 -34.70 4.27 -1.48
N ASP A 332 -34.79 3.12 -2.14
CA ASP A 332 -33.88 2.00 -1.90
C ASP A 332 -32.44 2.37 -2.26
N ALA A 333 -32.24 3.04 -3.40
CA ALA A 333 -30.92 3.49 -3.82
C ALA A 333 -30.31 4.49 -2.82
N GLU A 334 -31.13 5.36 -2.24
CA GLU A 334 -30.74 6.23 -1.14
C GLU A 334 -30.33 5.44 0.11
N ALA A 335 -31.13 4.46 0.53
CA ALA A 335 -30.80 3.62 1.67
C ALA A 335 -29.46 2.89 1.48
N VAL A 336 -29.20 2.33 0.29
CA VAL A 336 -27.90 1.71 -0.04
C VAL A 336 -26.77 2.75 0.03
N ARG A 337 -27.00 3.94 -0.52
CA ARG A 337 -26.01 5.04 -0.49
C ARG A 337 -25.63 5.43 0.93
N GLU A 338 -26.62 5.61 1.81
CA GLU A 338 -26.41 6.01 3.21
C GLU A 338 -25.60 4.95 3.98
N ILE A 339 -25.90 3.67 3.80
CA ILE A 339 -25.15 2.57 4.42
C ILE A 339 -23.71 2.54 3.87
N ALA A 340 -23.55 2.65 2.55
CA ALA A 340 -22.24 2.69 1.90
C ALA A 340 -21.39 3.88 2.38
N ALA A 341 -22.00 5.06 2.52
CA ALA A 341 -21.36 6.28 3.01
C ALA A 341 -20.92 6.12 4.47
N ALA A 342 -21.75 5.53 5.33
CA ALA A 342 -21.38 5.25 6.72
C ALA A 342 -20.17 4.30 6.82
N ILE A 343 -20.13 3.26 5.99
CA ILE A 343 -19.00 2.31 5.94
C ILE A 343 -17.72 3.00 5.45
N GLY A 344 -17.80 3.75 4.35
CA GLY A 344 -16.66 4.48 3.79
C GLY A 344 -16.12 5.54 4.73
N LYS A 345 -16.99 6.35 5.34
CA LYS A 345 -16.62 7.35 6.35
C LYS A 345 -15.96 6.69 7.56
N ARG A 346 -16.51 5.57 8.07
CA ARG A 346 -15.89 4.80 9.16
C ARG A 346 -14.48 4.34 8.78
N ALA A 347 -14.29 3.79 7.58
CA ALA A 347 -12.99 3.32 7.11
C ALA A 347 -11.96 4.45 7.05
N ALA A 348 -12.32 5.61 6.49
CA ALA A 348 -11.45 6.79 6.42
C ALA A 348 -11.12 7.36 7.82
N ARG A 349 -12.10 7.41 8.72
CA ARG A 349 -11.86 7.85 10.11
C ARG A 349 -10.90 6.93 10.85
N LEU A 350 -11.01 5.61 10.67
CA LEU A 350 -10.06 4.66 11.26
C LEU A 350 -8.67 4.74 10.60
N ALA A 351 -8.58 4.98 9.29
CA ALA A 351 -7.31 5.26 8.61
C ALA A 351 -6.60 6.49 9.20
N ALA A 352 -7.35 7.54 9.51
CA ALA A 352 -6.82 8.74 10.18
C ALA A 352 -6.25 8.43 11.57
N VAL A 353 -6.83 7.50 12.33
CA VAL A 353 -6.31 7.08 13.65
C VAL A 353 -4.88 6.53 13.53
N ALA A 354 -4.59 5.71 12.51
CA ALA A 354 -3.25 5.17 12.30
C ALA A 354 -2.23 6.26 11.95
N ILE A 355 -2.62 7.20 11.08
CA ILE A 355 -1.80 8.37 10.74
C ILE A 355 -1.56 9.21 12.00
N ALA A 356 -2.62 9.52 12.74
CA ALA A 356 -2.58 10.35 13.93
C ALA A 356 -1.65 9.77 14.99
N ALA A 357 -1.78 8.47 15.27
CA ALA A 357 -0.96 7.78 16.25
C ALA A 357 0.54 7.95 15.95
N ILE A 358 0.96 7.82 14.68
CA ILE A 358 2.36 8.00 14.29
C ILE A 358 2.79 9.46 14.42
N VAL A 359 1.97 10.39 13.96
CA VAL A 359 2.27 11.83 14.04
C VAL A 359 2.45 12.28 15.49
N ILE A 360 1.59 11.80 16.40
CA ILE A 360 1.62 12.09 17.83
C ILE A 360 2.83 11.40 18.49
N GLU A 361 2.99 10.09 18.31
CA GLU A 361 4.06 9.31 18.97
C GLU A 361 5.46 9.80 18.60
N THR A 362 5.65 10.21 17.35
CA THR A 362 6.93 10.73 16.87
C THR A 362 7.22 12.17 17.32
N GLY A 363 6.27 12.84 17.99
CA GLY A 363 6.41 14.20 18.50
C GLY A 363 6.59 15.26 17.40
N ARG A 364 6.21 14.95 16.15
CA ARG A 364 6.39 15.85 15.00
C ARG A 364 5.48 17.09 15.06
N LEU A 365 4.45 17.06 15.89
CA LEU A 365 3.62 18.21 16.19
C LEU A 365 4.30 19.19 17.17
N ASP A 366 5.17 18.72 18.05
CA ASP A 366 5.81 19.55 19.08
C ASP A 366 7.03 20.33 18.57
N THR A 367 7.54 20.02 17.37
CA THR A 367 8.78 20.60 16.83
C THR A 367 8.64 22.04 16.32
N SER A 368 7.55 22.76 16.62
CA SER A 368 7.36 24.17 16.25
C SER A 368 8.16 25.14 17.14
N SER A 369 9.47 24.91 17.30
CA SER A 369 10.50 25.91 17.66
C SER A 369 11.83 25.23 18.03
N SER A 370 12.62 24.82 17.04
CA SER A 370 14.10 24.92 17.05
C SER A 370 14.67 24.14 15.86
N GLY A 371 15.39 24.85 15.00
CA GLY A 371 15.89 24.32 13.75
C GLY A 371 16.73 23.07 13.93
N THR A 372 16.39 22.04 13.17
CA THR A 372 17.33 21.00 12.79
C THR A 372 17.26 20.85 11.28
N ALA A 373 17.84 21.81 10.58
CA ALA A 373 18.27 21.58 9.21
C ALA A 373 19.26 20.42 9.26
N THR A 374 18.87 19.26 8.73
CA THR A 374 19.79 18.17 8.41
C THR A 374 20.66 18.59 7.23
N THR A 375 21.62 19.45 7.52
CA THR A 375 22.81 19.61 6.69
C THR A 375 24.00 19.62 7.63
N GLU A 376 24.78 18.55 7.58
CA GLU A 376 26.20 18.62 7.85
C GLU A 376 26.74 19.88 7.17
N LYS A 377 27.29 20.80 7.95
CA LYS A 377 28.09 21.90 7.43
C LYS A 377 29.33 21.32 6.75
N LYS A 378 29.23 21.00 5.45
CA LYS A 378 30.42 21.04 4.59
C LYS A 378 30.84 22.50 4.48
N ALA A 379 31.96 22.82 5.13
CA ALA A 379 32.57 24.15 5.07
C ALA A 379 32.86 24.52 3.60
N GLY A 380 32.38 25.68 3.14
CA GLY A 380 32.91 26.33 1.94
C GLY A 380 31.98 26.59 0.76
N VAL A 381 30.67 26.35 0.84
CA VAL A 381 29.74 26.71 -0.25
C VAL A 381 28.58 27.55 0.30
N GLU A 382 28.58 28.86 0.00
CA GLU A 382 27.40 29.69 0.21
C GLU A 382 26.34 29.35 -0.86
N PRO A 383 25.09 29.06 -0.49
CA PRO A 383 24.02 28.88 -1.47
C PRO A 383 23.57 30.24 -2.05
N PRO A 384 23.08 30.27 -3.30
CA PRO A 384 22.66 31.51 -3.95
C PRO A 384 21.45 32.11 -3.22
N ARG A 385 21.55 33.39 -2.85
CA ARG A 385 20.42 34.19 -2.37
C ARG A 385 19.46 34.46 -3.54
N GLY A 386 18.44 33.62 -3.68
CA GLY A 386 17.28 33.90 -4.51
C GLY A 386 16.15 34.47 -3.65
N ASN A 387 15.76 35.72 -3.91
CA ASN A 387 14.51 36.29 -3.40
C ASN A 387 13.34 35.51 -3.98
N VAL A 388 12.46 34.98 -3.12
CA VAL A 388 11.14 34.50 -3.54
C VAL A 388 10.09 35.32 -2.78
N ASP A 389 9.73 36.45 -3.38
CA ASP A 389 8.52 37.17 -3.04
C ASP A 389 7.34 36.49 -3.74
N SER A 390 6.49 35.79 -2.97
CA SER A 390 5.05 35.63 -3.22
C SER A 390 4.41 34.89 -2.06
N VAL A 391 4.24 35.61 -0.94
CA VAL A 391 3.54 35.13 0.25
C VAL A 391 2.03 35.15 -0.01
N GLY A 392 1.45 33.97 -0.23
CA GLY A 392 0.03 33.72 0.00
C GLY A 392 -0.23 33.67 1.50
N LYS A 393 -1.23 34.42 1.99
CA LYS A 393 -1.69 34.35 3.38
C LYS A 393 -2.28 32.96 3.65
N GLY A 394 -1.54 32.08 4.33
CA GLY A 394 -2.08 30.82 4.86
C GLY A 394 -1.13 29.61 4.84
N ASP A 395 0.02 29.70 4.19
CA ASP A 395 0.86 28.52 3.99
C ASP A 395 1.74 28.21 5.22
N VAL A 396 1.69 26.97 5.68
CA VAL A 396 2.61 26.42 6.69
C VAL A 396 4.04 26.47 6.12
N PRO A 397 5.04 26.98 6.87
CA PRO A 397 6.43 26.95 6.42
C PRO A 397 6.86 25.54 6.03
N GLU A 398 7.59 25.38 4.93
CA GLU A 398 7.97 24.04 4.42
C GLU A 398 8.74 23.21 5.46
N GLU A 399 9.46 23.86 6.38
CA GLU A 399 10.17 23.24 7.50
C GLU A 399 9.28 22.68 8.61
N ASP A 400 8.03 23.15 8.70
CA ASP A 400 7.04 22.71 9.69
C ASP A 400 6.06 21.67 9.13
N VAL A 401 6.17 21.34 7.84
CA VAL A 401 5.33 20.36 7.13
C VAL A 401 5.67 18.94 7.57
N ILE A 402 4.63 18.17 7.90
CA ILE A 402 4.69 16.74 8.16
C ILE A 402 4.24 16.04 6.89
N ASP A 403 5.20 15.59 6.08
CA ASP A 403 4.90 14.95 4.79
C ASP A 403 4.58 13.46 4.96
N ILE A 404 3.48 13.03 4.35
CA ILE A 404 2.98 11.66 4.39
C ILE A 404 2.70 11.20 2.96
N GLY A 405 3.35 10.11 2.57
CA GLY A 405 3.11 9.39 1.33
C GLY A 405 1.97 8.40 1.50
N VAL A 406 1.00 8.43 0.61
CA VAL A 406 -0.09 7.45 0.57
C VAL A 406 -0.18 6.78 -0.81
N ASP A 407 -0.51 5.50 -0.84
CA ASP A 407 -0.78 4.72 -2.04
C ASP A 407 -1.94 3.74 -1.75
N GLY A 408 -2.58 3.20 -2.78
CA GLY A 408 -3.65 2.22 -2.68
C GLY A 408 -4.98 2.71 -3.23
N SER A 409 -5.81 1.74 -3.61
CA SER A 409 -7.04 1.99 -4.36
C SER A 409 -8.10 2.80 -3.62
N LEU A 410 -8.13 2.79 -2.28
CA LEU A 410 -9.11 3.59 -1.53
C LEU A 410 -8.74 5.08 -1.61
N VAL A 411 -7.49 5.42 -1.28
CA VAL A 411 -7.08 6.83 -1.29
C VAL A 411 -7.01 7.41 -2.70
N GLU A 412 -6.73 6.59 -3.71
CA GLU A 412 -6.69 7.05 -5.12
C GLU A 412 -8.07 7.16 -5.78
N PHE A 413 -9.00 6.23 -5.51
CA PHE A 413 -10.22 6.08 -6.31
C PHE A 413 -11.52 6.18 -5.52
N TYR A 414 -11.51 6.09 -4.19
CA TYR A 414 -12.74 6.23 -3.41
C TYR A 414 -13.08 7.72 -3.24
N PRO A 415 -14.25 8.19 -3.73
CA PRO A 415 -14.61 9.61 -3.66
C PRO A 415 -14.61 10.16 -2.23
N GLY A 416 -13.90 11.27 -2.00
CA GLY A 416 -13.85 11.96 -0.71
C GLY A 416 -13.11 11.21 0.41
N PHE A 417 -12.34 10.16 0.10
CA PHE A 417 -11.62 9.40 1.13
C PHE A 417 -10.61 10.26 1.90
N GLU A 418 -9.77 11.03 1.19
CA GLU A 418 -8.82 11.95 1.83
C GLU A 418 -9.54 13.03 2.65
N ASP A 419 -10.66 13.57 2.17
CA ASP A 419 -11.43 14.58 2.88
C ASP A 419 -11.95 14.05 4.22
N HIS A 420 -12.48 12.82 4.25
CA HIS A 420 -12.90 12.16 5.48
C HIS A 420 -11.73 11.84 6.41
N VAL A 421 -10.55 11.48 5.88
CA VAL A 421 -9.33 11.30 6.68
C VAL A 421 -8.96 12.63 7.33
N ARG A 422 -8.95 13.73 6.59
CA ARG A 422 -8.63 15.08 7.10
C ARG A 422 -9.66 15.57 8.12
N GLU A 423 -10.95 15.35 7.87
CA GLU A 423 -12.01 15.62 8.86
C GLU A 423 -11.72 14.89 10.18
N ALA A 424 -11.39 13.60 10.10
CA ALA A 424 -11.08 12.81 11.28
C ALA A 424 -9.79 13.25 11.99
N LEU A 425 -8.76 13.67 11.25
CA LEU A 425 -7.53 14.22 11.84
C LEU A 425 -7.81 15.49 12.63
N ARG A 426 -8.70 16.36 12.15
CA ARG A 426 -9.12 17.57 12.88
C ARG A 426 -9.87 17.25 14.17
N ASP A 427 -10.57 16.12 14.21
CA ASP A 427 -11.31 15.67 15.39
C ASP A 427 -10.42 15.04 16.47
N VAL A 428 -9.17 14.67 16.15
CA VAL A 428 -8.20 14.16 17.14
C VAL A 428 -7.66 15.35 17.94
N GLU A 429 -7.87 15.36 19.25
CA GLU A 429 -7.59 16.50 20.15
C GLU A 429 -6.14 16.98 20.03
N GLU A 430 -5.18 16.06 20.00
CA GLU A 430 -3.75 16.36 19.92
C GLU A 430 -3.32 16.90 18.54
N ILE A 431 -4.10 16.65 17.49
CA ILE A 431 -3.84 17.17 16.14
C ILE A 431 -4.57 18.49 15.93
N GLY A 432 -5.90 18.47 16.08
CA GLY A 432 -6.77 19.61 15.83
C GLY A 432 -6.66 20.21 14.42
N GLU A 433 -7.32 21.34 14.20
CA GLU A 433 -7.23 22.07 12.92
C GLU A 433 -5.81 22.57 12.60
N ALA A 434 -5.04 22.93 13.64
CA ALA A 434 -3.71 23.48 13.46
C ALA A 434 -2.69 22.40 13.05
N GLY A 435 -2.74 21.22 13.68
CA GLY A 435 -1.89 20.09 13.32
C GLY A 435 -2.26 19.50 11.96
N GLU A 436 -3.56 19.40 11.63
CA GLU A 436 -3.99 18.88 10.33
C GLU A 436 -3.48 19.72 9.16
N LYS A 437 -3.47 21.06 9.31
CA LYS A 437 -2.89 21.98 8.30
C LYS A 437 -1.39 21.75 8.04
N ARG A 438 -0.66 21.19 9.01
CA ARG A 438 0.76 20.85 8.87
C ARG A 438 0.96 19.51 8.16
N ILE A 439 -0.08 18.67 8.08
CA ILE A 439 0.01 17.36 7.45
C ILE A 439 -0.22 17.47 5.94
N ARG A 440 0.84 17.20 5.18
CA ARG A 440 0.78 17.09 3.72
C ARG A 440 0.64 15.63 3.33
N ILE A 441 -0.57 15.24 2.95
CA ILE A 441 -0.85 13.94 2.34
C ILE A 441 -0.56 14.06 0.84
N GLY A 442 0.31 13.21 0.31
CA GLY A 442 0.62 13.18 -1.11
C GLY A 442 0.68 11.76 -1.65
N ILE A 443 0.10 11.57 -2.85
CA ILE A 443 0.12 10.27 -3.52
C ILE A 443 1.55 9.89 -3.89
N ALA A 444 2.02 8.75 -3.38
CA ALA A 444 3.31 8.17 -3.73
C ALA A 444 3.11 7.19 -4.89
N LYS A 445 3.20 7.70 -6.13
CA LYS A 445 2.99 6.87 -7.32
C LYS A 445 4.06 5.78 -7.39
N ASP A 446 3.61 4.53 -7.39
CA ASP A 446 4.44 3.33 -7.57
C ASP A 446 5.46 3.07 -6.45
N GLY A 447 5.00 3.05 -5.19
CA GLY A 447 5.86 2.75 -4.04
C GLY A 447 6.61 1.42 -4.17
N SER A 448 5.93 0.36 -4.65
CA SER A 448 6.51 -0.97 -4.80
C SER A 448 7.51 -1.09 -5.98
N GLY A 449 7.48 -0.17 -6.95
CA GLY A 449 8.47 -0.10 -8.02
C GLY A 449 9.60 0.87 -7.72
N VAL A 450 9.27 2.17 -7.67
CA VAL A 450 10.25 3.27 -7.52
C VAL A 450 10.94 3.19 -6.17
N GLY A 451 10.16 3.01 -5.09
CA GLY A 451 10.69 2.90 -3.74
C GLY A 451 11.64 1.73 -3.57
N ALA A 452 11.28 0.58 -4.13
CA ALA A 452 12.14 -0.60 -4.06
C ALA A 452 13.45 -0.44 -4.83
N ALA A 453 13.43 0.23 -5.98
CA ALA A 453 14.65 0.54 -6.71
C ALA A 453 15.54 1.57 -5.99
N LEU A 454 14.95 2.55 -5.31
CA LEU A 454 15.67 3.50 -4.45
C LEU A 454 16.36 2.77 -3.29
N ILE A 455 15.66 1.86 -2.62
CA ILE A 455 16.23 1.06 -1.53
C ILE A 455 17.35 0.17 -2.05
N ALA A 456 17.16 -0.49 -3.19
CA ALA A 456 18.20 -1.31 -3.81
C ALA A 456 19.44 -0.50 -4.22
N LEU A 457 19.26 0.75 -4.66
CA LEU A 457 20.37 1.65 -4.96
C LEU A 457 21.18 1.97 -3.70
N VAL A 458 20.52 2.28 -2.59
CA VAL A 458 21.18 2.56 -1.31
C VAL A 458 21.87 1.31 -0.77
N ALA A 459 21.16 0.17 -0.74
CA ALA A 459 21.71 -1.11 -0.30
C ALA A 459 22.95 -1.53 -1.10
N GLY A 460 22.91 -1.35 -2.42
CA GLY A 460 24.04 -1.65 -3.29
C GLY A 460 25.27 -0.77 -3.02
N ARG A 461 25.09 0.49 -2.63
CA ARG A 461 26.22 1.36 -2.26
C ARG A 461 26.87 0.94 -0.94
N VAL A 462 26.05 0.65 0.08
CA VAL A 462 26.55 0.21 1.39
C VAL A 462 27.33 -1.10 1.28
N ALA A 463 26.87 -2.03 0.46
CA ALA A 463 27.58 -3.29 0.21
C ALA A 463 28.96 -3.08 -0.43
N LEU A 464 29.07 -2.12 -1.37
CA LEU A 464 30.35 -1.79 -1.98
C LEU A 464 31.30 -1.16 -0.97
N GLU A 465 30.82 -0.20 -0.18
CA GLU A 465 31.63 0.47 0.84
C GLU A 465 32.18 -0.53 1.89
N ALA A 466 31.38 -1.51 2.29
CA ALA A 466 31.79 -2.56 3.23
C ALA A 466 32.79 -3.59 2.67
N GLU A 467 32.96 -3.70 1.34
CA GLU A 467 33.99 -4.57 0.72
C GLU A 467 35.37 -3.88 0.63
N TYR A 468 35.45 -2.56 0.85
CA TYR A 468 36.68 -1.78 0.80
C TYR A 468 37.26 -1.39 2.17
N ASP A 469 36.52 -1.63 3.25
CA ASP A 469 36.95 -1.50 4.67
C ASP A 469 37.34 -2.87 5.25
#